data_AF-A0A942MQ78-F1
#
_entry.id   AF-A0A942MQ78-F1
#
_cell.length_a   1.000
_cell.length_b   1.000
_cell.length_c   1.000
_cell.angle_alpha   90.00
_cell.angle_beta   90.00
_cell.angle_gamma   90.00
#
_symmetry.space_group_name_H-M   'P 1'
#
loop_
_entity.id
_entity.type
_entity.pdbx_description
1 polymer ?
#
loop_
_entity_poly.entity_id
_entity_poly.type
_entity_poly.pdbx_seq_one_letter_code
_entity_poly.pdbx_strand_id
1 'polypeptide(L)'
;MPTITANILIGHATNQDGVYASHNMYLIEDIKPVWFLQETGIESTDMNGMCVTWVPRKESILEDGLLMIALYVVKSREIMEYANRYLHSASGDKADLNEDIKLDNLEELRHKSRALNMGKKLVITVMEDSAISNQLYLLENYRFQVEVCTPQYTRRPAEYGHEFQIAGSLVQTGDNAMMPETSIPLIVD
;
A
#
# COMPACT_ATOMS: atom_id res chain seq x y z
N MET A 1 -8.23 10.62 16.90
CA MET A 1 -7.24 9.54 17.16
C MET A 1 -6.58 9.23 15.82
N PRO A 2 -5.24 9.14 15.77
CA PRO A 2 -4.56 8.69 14.55
C PRO A 2 -5.08 7.31 14.16
N THR A 3 -5.53 7.18 12.92
CA THR A 3 -6.16 5.95 12.43
C THR A 3 -5.36 5.42 11.25
N ILE A 4 -5.06 4.13 11.28
CA ILE A 4 -4.44 3.45 10.14
C ILE A 4 -5.52 3.21 9.10
N THR A 5 -5.31 3.75 7.90
CA THR A 5 -6.27 3.72 6.79
C THR A 5 -5.73 3.00 5.57
N ALA A 6 -4.44 2.69 5.55
CA ALA A 6 -3.86 1.76 4.59
C ALA A 6 -2.63 1.04 5.16
N ASN A 7 -2.28 -0.10 4.58
CA ASN A 7 -0.98 -0.73 4.79
C ASN A 7 -0.43 -1.33 3.50
N ILE A 8 0.89 -1.52 3.48
CA ILE A 8 1.61 -2.14 2.37
C ILE A 8 2.54 -3.22 2.92
N LEU A 9 2.25 -4.48 2.62
CA LEU A 9 3.19 -5.58 2.80
C LEU A 9 4.17 -5.59 1.64
N ILE A 10 5.46 -5.63 1.95
CA ILE A 10 6.55 -5.49 0.98
C ILE A 10 7.45 -6.71 1.10
N GLY A 11 7.67 -7.40 -0.01
CA GLY A 11 8.45 -8.64 0.03
C GLY A 11 8.77 -9.20 -1.34
N HIS A 12 8.99 -10.52 -1.37
CA HIS A 12 9.19 -11.26 -2.61
C HIS A 12 7.94 -12.07 -2.95
N ALA A 13 7.64 -12.17 -4.24
CA ALA A 13 6.63 -13.11 -4.72
C ALA A 13 7.07 -14.55 -4.42
N THR A 14 6.14 -15.38 -3.99
CA THR A 14 6.38 -16.82 -3.82
C THR A 14 5.75 -17.60 -4.97
N ASN A 15 6.14 -18.87 -5.12
CA ASN A 15 5.57 -19.75 -6.15
C ASN A 15 4.07 -20.09 -5.91
N GLN A 16 3.51 -19.69 -4.77
CA GLN A 16 2.12 -19.96 -4.37
C GLN A 16 1.26 -18.69 -4.38
N ASP A 17 1.68 -17.67 -5.13
CA ASP A 17 1.01 -16.36 -5.23
C ASP A 17 0.91 -15.59 -3.89
N GLY A 18 1.71 -15.99 -2.89
CA GLY A 18 1.85 -15.24 -1.64
C GLY A 18 2.93 -14.16 -1.69
N VAL A 19 3.07 -13.43 -0.60
CA VAL A 19 4.20 -12.53 -0.35
C VAL A 19 5.03 -13.05 0.81
N TYR A 20 6.33 -13.23 0.58
CA TYR A 20 7.30 -13.42 1.66
C TYR A 20 7.76 -12.03 2.13
N ALA A 21 7.06 -11.51 3.13
CA ALA A 21 7.16 -10.10 3.55
C ALA A 21 8.37 -9.86 4.44
N SER A 22 9.23 -8.91 4.03
CA SER A 22 10.35 -8.43 4.84
C SER A 22 10.05 -7.10 5.52
N HIS A 23 9.13 -6.30 4.96
CA HIS A 23 8.75 -5.00 5.52
C HIS A 23 7.23 -4.81 5.49
N ASN A 24 6.76 -3.91 6.35
CA ASN A 24 5.39 -3.42 6.36
C ASN A 24 5.39 -1.89 6.45
N MET A 25 4.49 -1.24 5.71
CA MET A 25 4.20 0.18 5.84
C MET A 25 2.78 0.41 6.31
N TYR A 26 2.58 1.37 7.21
CA TYR A 26 1.25 1.83 7.62
C TYR A 26 1.08 3.28 7.21
N LEU A 27 -0.08 3.59 6.63
CA LEU A 27 -0.54 4.95 6.44
C LEU A 27 -1.44 5.32 7.60
N ILE A 28 -1.04 6.35 8.34
CA ILE A 28 -1.86 6.97 9.36
C ILE A 28 -2.40 8.28 8.79
N GLU A 29 -3.72 8.41 8.72
CA GLU A 29 -4.39 9.62 8.25
C GLU A 29 -5.08 10.33 9.42
N ASP A 30 -4.62 11.55 9.68
CA ASP A 30 -5.18 12.51 10.64
C ASP A 30 -5.02 13.92 10.04
N ILE A 31 -4.68 14.94 10.82
CA ILE A 31 -4.40 16.31 10.32
C ILE A 31 -3.34 16.33 9.21
N LYS A 32 -2.27 15.52 9.35
CA LYS A 32 -1.27 15.28 8.32
C LYS A 32 -1.15 13.77 8.10
N PRO A 33 -1.10 13.27 6.85
CA PRO A 33 -0.83 11.86 6.58
C PRO A 33 0.60 11.53 7.02
N VAL A 34 0.83 10.29 7.45
CA VAL A 34 2.15 9.79 7.83
C VAL A 34 2.32 8.36 7.35
N TRP A 35 3.40 8.11 6.61
CA TRP A 35 3.90 6.78 6.33
C TRP A 35 4.85 6.31 7.43
N PHE A 36 4.62 5.10 7.94
CA PHE A 36 5.47 4.45 8.92
C PHE A 36 5.95 3.11 8.35
N LEU A 37 7.25 2.97 8.08
CA LEU A 37 7.89 1.77 7.53
C LEU A 37 8.64 1.04 8.64
N GLN A 38 8.43 -0.27 8.74
CA GLN A 38 9.18 -1.14 9.63
C GLN A 38 9.49 -2.49 8.98
N GLU A 39 10.54 -3.17 9.46
CA GLU A 39 10.78 -4.58 9.15
C GLU A 39 9.72 -5.47 9.84
N THR A 40 9.34 -6.58 9.21
CA THR A 40 8.34 -7.52 9.78
C THR A 40 8.90 -8.39 10.89
N GLY A 41 10.23 -8.50 11.02
CA GLY A 41 10.90 -9.42 11.95
C GLY A 41 10.82 -10.89 11.53
N ILE A 42 10.28 -11.21 10.34
CA ILE A 42 10.19 -12.60 9.85
C ILE A 42 11.58 -13.13 9.43
N GLU A 43 12.41 -12.27 8.85
CA GLU A 43 13.79 -12.60 8.44
C GLU A 43 14.85 -12.11 9.43
N SER A 44 14.51 -11.15 10.29
CA SER A 44 15.45 -10.41 11.14
C SER A 44 15.48 -10.99 12.55
N THR A 45 16.67 -11.41 13.01
CA THR A 45 16.94 -11.80 14.40
C THR A 45 17.32 -10.62 15.29
N ASP A 46 17.47 -9.42 14.72
CA ASP A 46 17.95 -8.24 15.43
C ASP A 46 16.78 -7.43 15.99
N MET A 47 16.82 -7.14 17.29
CA MET A 47 15.78 -6.37 17.97
C MET A 47 15.79 -4.86 17.64
N ASN A 48 16.76 -4.38 16.85
CA ASN A 48 16.90 -2.98 16.44
C ASN A 48 16.44 -2.79 14.98
N GLY A 49 15.26 -3.32 14.64
CA GLY A 49 14.69 -3.21 13.29
C GLY A 49 14.58 -1.75 12.82
N MET A 50 14.79 -1.55 11.52
CA MET A 50 14.63 -0.24 10.88
C MET A 50 13.21 0.30 11.10
N CYS A 51 13.11 1.57 11.49
CA CYS A 51 11.85 2.28 11.69
C CYS A 51 11.96 3.66 11.03
N VAL A 52 11.26 3.89 9.93
CA VAL A 52 11.32 5.16 9.18
C VAL A 52 9.94 5.77 9.08
N THR A 53 9.83 7.09 9.25
CA THR A 53 8.56 7.82 9.26
C THR A 53 8.60 9.02 8.31
N TRP A 54 7.71 9.06 7.33
CA TRP A 54 7.62 10.16 6.36
C TRP A 54 6.26 10.86 6.43
N VAL A 55 6.26 12.19 6.39
CA VAL A 55 5.06 13.00 6.13
C VAL A 55 5.03 13.29 4.63
N PRO A 56 4.16 12.63 3.84
CA PRO A 56 4.10 12.85 2.40
C PRO A 56 3.38 14.16 2.04
N ARG A 57 3.46 14.55 0.77
CA ARG A 57 2.61 15.62 0.22
C ARG A 57 1.20 15.08 -0.03
N LYS A 58 0.19 15.89 0.27
CA LYS A 58 -1.22 15.48 0.22
C LYS A 58 -1.67 14.99 -1.16
N GLU A 59 -1.11 15.59 -2.21
CA GLU A 59 -1.44 15.30 -3.60
C GLU A 59 -0.80 13.99 -4.11
N SER A 60 0.17 13.43 -3.38
CA SER A 60 1.04 12.36 -3.85
C SER A 60 1.38 11.34 -2.75
N ILE A 61 0.45 11.14 -1.81
CA ILE A 61 0.62 10.27 -0.63
C ILE A 61 1.14 8.88 -1.02
N LEU A 62 0.48 8.22 -1.97
CA LEU A 62 0.88 6.88 -2.42
C LEU A 62 2.26 6.92 -3.09
N GLU A 63 2.50 7.90 -3.96
CA GLU A 63 3.74 8.01 -4.72
C GLU A 63 4.96 8.25 -3.82
N ASP A 64 4.79 9.05 -2.77
CA ASP A 64 5.79 9.27 -1.73
C ASP A 64 6.07 8.00 -0.92
N GLY A 65 5.03 7.20 -0.65
CA GLY A 65 5.17 5.88 -0.04
C GLY A 65 5.98 4.92 -0.94
N LEU A 66 5.73 4.91 -2.24
CA LEU A 66 6.48 4.09 -3.20
C LEU A 66 7.94 4.55 -3.32
N LEU A 67 8.21 5.86 -3.27
CA LEU A 67 9.58 6.40 -3.21
C LEU A 67 10.30 5.96 -1.93
N MET A 68 9.61 5.96 -0.79
CA MET A 68 10.13 5.46 0.48
C MET A 68 10.55 3.99 0.36
N ILE A 69 9.75 3.14 -0.28
CA ILE A 69 10.10 1.74 -0.56
C ILE A 69 11.36 1.65 -1.42
N ALA A 70 11.45 2.46 -2.48
CA ALA A 70 12.62 2.46 -3.37
C ALA A 70 13.93 2.83 -2.64
N LEU A 71 13.85 3.73 -1.67
CA LEU A 71 15.00 4.21 -0.89
C LEU A 71 15.40 3.25 0.23
N TYR A 72 14.45 2.81 1.06
CA TYR A 72 14.77 2.11 2.30
C TYR A 72 14.69 0.58 2.16
N VAL A 73 13.85 0.05 1.26
CA VAL A 73 13.66 -1.39 1.08
C VAL A 73 14.46 -1.90 -0.11
N VAL A 74 14.32 -1.27 -1.29
CA VAL A 74 15.07 -1.66 -2.49
C VAL A 74 16.52 -1.18 -2.42
N LYS A 75 16.75 -0.04 -1.75
CA LYS A 75 18.08 0.60 -1.61
C LYS A 75 18.75 0.80 -2.98
N SER A 76 17.98 1.32 -3.94
CA SER A 76 18.51 1.59 -5.29
C SER A 76 19.61 2.64 -5.22
N ARG A 77 20.82 2.27 -5.63
CA ARG A 77 21.99 3.15 -5.55
C ARG A 77 21.77 4.49 -6.26
N GLU A 78 21.18 4.46 -7.46
CA GLU A 78 20.92 5.69 -8.23
C GLU A 78 19.99 6.65 -7.47
N ILE A 79 18.91 6.11 -6.89
CA ILE A 79 17.92 6.93 -6.16
C ILE A 79 18.51 7.42 -4.85
N MET A 80 19.28 6.59 -4.13
CA MET A 80 19.95 7.00 -2.90
C MET A 80 20.99 8.11 -3.14
N GLU A 81 21.79 8.01 -4.21
CA GLU A 81 22.74 9.07 -4.58
C GLU A 81 22.05 10.40 -4.89
N TYR A 82 20.85 10.35 -5.48
CA TYR A 82 20.04 11.52 -5.73
C TYR A 82 19.40 12.07 -4.45
N ALA A 83 18.80 11.20 -3.63
CA ALA A 83 18.19 11.56 -2.36
C ALA A 83 19.18 12.22 -1.41
N ASN A 84 20.40 11.70 -1.30
CA ASN A 84 21.47 12.29 -0.48
C ASN A 84 21.83 13.74 -0.85
N ARG A 85 21.50 14.21 -2.06
CA ARG A 85 21.74 15.60 -2.47
C ARG A 85 20.67 16.57 -2.00
N TYR A 86 19.45 16.07 -1.78
CA TYR A 86 18.27 16.92 -1.58
C TYR A 86 17.59 16.70 -0.23
N LEU A 87 17.57 15.46 0.25
CA LEU A 87 17.12 15.12 1.59
C LEU A 87 18.33 15.22 2.52
N HIS A 88 18.38 16.32 3.29
CA HIS A 88 19.41 16.54 4.32
C HIS A 88 19.41 15.43 5.39
N SER A 89 18.34 14.63 5.43
CA SER A 89 18.10 13.46 6.28
C SER A 89 17.94 12.16 5.49
N ALA A 90 18.53 11.99 4.30
CA ALA A 90 18.47 10.71 3.58
C ALA A 90 18.98 9.51 4.42
N SER A 91 19.76 9.78 5.47
CA SER A 91 20.22 8.82 6.49
C SER A 91 19.39 8.81 7.79
N GLY A 92 18.37 9.67 7.88
CA GLY A 92 17.52 9.84 9.03
C GLY A 92 16.25 9.02 8.92
N ASP A 93 15.78 8.58 10.08
CA ASP A 93 14.55 7.80 10.25
C ASP A 93 13.28 8.65 10.04
N LYS A 94 13.40 9.96 9.75
CA LYS A 94 12.26 10.88 9.64
C LYS A 94 12.43 11.93 8.55
N ALA A 95 11.37 12.22 7.81
CA ALA A 95 11.31 13.33 6.85
C ALA A 95 9.89 13.92 6.72
N ASP A 96 9.76 15.24 6.56
CA ASP A 96 8.54 15.91 6.10
C ASP A 96 8.77 16.45 4.67
N LEU A 97 8.15 15.81 3.68
CA LEU A 97 8.38 16.12 2.27
C LEU A 97 7.81 17.47 1.83
N ASN A 98 7.03 18.13 2.68
CA ASN A 98 6.58 19.50 2.47
C ASN A 98 7.68 20.51 2.79
N GLU A 99 8.54 20.20 3.76
CA GLU A 99 9.53 21.13 4.35
C GLU A 99 10.97 20.76 3.95
N ASP A 100 11.30 19.47 3.89
CA ASP A 100 12.67 18.97 3.75
C ASP A 100 13.18 18.95 2.30
N ILE A 101 12.26 18.98 1.31
CA ILE A 101 12.60 18.91 -0.11
C ILE A 101 11.71 19.82 -0.96
N LYS A 102 12.34 20.51 -1.93
CA LYS A 102 11.64 21.29 -2.94
C LYS A 102 10.85 20.38 -3.88
N LEU A 103 9.67 20.83 -4.29
CA LEU A 103 8.76 20.05 -5.14
C LEU A 103 9.43 19.55 -6.43
N ASP A 104 10.17 20.41 -7.14
CA ASP A 104 10.84 20.04 -8.40
C ASP A 104 11.84 18.87 -8.22
N ASN A 105 12.60 18.88 -7.12
CA ASN A 105 13.55 17.81 -6.81
C ASN A 105 12.82 16.51 -6.41
N LEU A 106 11.69 16.64 -5.72
CA LEU A 106 10.86 15.50 -5.32
C LEU A 106 10.19 14.85 -6.53
N GLU A 107 9.69 15.63 -7.48
CA GLU A 107 9.15 15.13 -8.76
C GLU A 107 10.21 14.36 -9.56
N GLU A 108 11.45 14.83 -9.57
CA GLU A 108 12.56 14.12 -10.23
C GLU A 108 12.84 12.77 -9.55
N LEU A 109 12.84 12.72 -8.21
CA LEU A 109 12.95 11.47 -7.45
C LEU A 109 11.81 10.49 -7.75
N ARG A 110 10.57 10.98 -7.79
CA ARG A 110 9.38 10.17 -8.13
C ARG A 110 9.48 9.63 -9.55
N HIS A 111 9.90 10.46 -10.51
CA HIS A 111 10.12 10.03 -11.89
C HIS A 111 11.15 8.89 -11.99
N LYS A 112 12.28 9.00 -11.28
CA LYS A 112 13.29 7.93 -11.22
C LYS A 112 12.75 6.67 -10.54
N SER A 113 11.96 6.83 -9.48
CA SER A 113 11.31 5.72 -8.78
C SER A 113 10.36 4.93 -9.69
N ARG A 114 9.55 5.61 -10.52
CA ARG A 114 8.66 4.96 -11.50
C ARG A 114 9.40 4.08 -12.52
N ALA A 115 10.58 4.52 -12.96
CA ALA A 115 11.38 3.78 -13.93
C ALA A 115 12.07 2.53 -13.34
N LEU A 116 12.16 2.42 -12.02
CA LEU A 116 12.84 1.33 -11.34
C LEU A 116 12.03 0.03 -11.42
N ASN A 117 12.71 -1.07 -11.77
CA ASN A 117 12.18 -2.40 -11.46
C ASN A 117 12.53 -2.71 -10.00
N MET A 118 11.54 -2.66 -9.11
CA MET A 118 11.78 -2.81 -7.67
C MET A 118 12.18 -4.24 -7.28
N GLY A 119 11.88 -5.25 -8.10
CA GLY A 119 12.16 -6.66 -7.76
C GLY A 119 11.42 -7.15 -6.51
N LYS A 120 10.34 -6.46 -6.12
CA LYS A 120 9.50 -6.77 -4.95
C LYS A 120 8.05 -7.01 -5.39
N LYS A 121 7.30 -7.74 -4.55
CA LYS A 121 5.83 -7.83 -4.59
C LYS A 121 5.27 -6.95 -3.49
N LEU A 122 4.25 -6.16 -3.83
CA LEU A 122 3.51 -5.31 -2.90
C LEU A 122 2.09 -5.85 -2.72
N VAL A 123 1.61 -5.92 -1.48
CA VAL A 123 0.19 -6.13 -1.19
C VAL A 123 -0.32 -4.90 -0.46
N ILE A 124 -1.18 -4.13 -1.11
CA ILE A 124 -1.66 -2.83 -0.64
C ILE A 124 -3.08 -3.01 -0.14
N THR A 125 -3.29 -2.93 1.17
CA THR A 125 -4.63 -2.89 1.74
C THR A 125 -5.06 -1.44 1.93
N VAL A 126 -6.21 -1.07 1.36
CA VAL A 126 -6.76 0.29 1.43
C VAL A 126 -8.12 0.22 2.12
N MET A 127 -8.22 0.79 3.32
CA MET A 127 -9.50 0.88 4.03
C MET A 127 -10.39 1.94 3.37
N GLU A 128 -11.70 1.85 3.61
CA GLU A 128 -12.64 2.86 3.13
C GLU A 128 -12.22 4.27 3.59
N ASP A 129 -12.48 5.26 2.72
CA ASP A 129 -12.16 6.68 2.91
C ASP A 129 -10.68 7.04 2.99
N SER A 130 -9.75 6.10 2.79
CA SER A 130 -8.33 6.44 2.72
C SER A 130 -8.02 7.36 1.53
N ALA A 131 -7.19 8.39 1.70
CA ALA A 131 -6.93 9.34 0.62
C ALA A 131 -6.15 8.72 -0.55
N ILE A 132 -5.45 7.60 -0.33
CA ILE A 132 -4.74 6.90 -1.41
C ILE A 132 -5.68 6.13 -2.34
N SER A 133 -6.95 5.92 -1.99
CA SER A 133 -7.94 5.25 -2.84
C SER A 133 -8.03 5.90 -4.24
N ASN A 134 -8.00 7.23 -4.28
CA ASN A 134 -8.03 8.01 -5.53
C ASN A 134 -6.67 8.10 -6.24
N GLN A 135 -5.61 7.50 -5.69
CA GLN A 135 -4.24 7.53 -6.23
C GLN A 135 -3.79 6.17 -6.77
N LEU A 136 -4.60 5.11 -6.61
CA LEU A 136 -4.26 3.74 -7.00
C LEU A 136 -3.94 3.57 -8.49
N TYR A 137 -4.51 4.41 -9.34
CA TYR A 137 -4.22 4.43 -10.79
C TYR A 137 -2.72 4.66 -11.08
N LEU A 138 -1.97 5.28 -10.16
CA LEU A 138 -0.54 5.51 -10.32
C LEU A 138 0.27 4.21 -10.40
N LEU A 139 -0.25 3.11 -9.82
CA LEU A 139 0.42 1.80 -9.79
C LEU A 139 0.67 1.23 -11.19
N GLU A 140 -0.16 1.59 -12.18
CA GLU A 140 0.01 1.19 -13.58
C GLU A 140 1.34 1.69 -14.19
N ASN A 141 1.91 2.76 -13.62
CA ASN A 141 3.16 3.35 -14.08
C ASN A 141 4.41 2.72 -13.45
N TYR A 142 4.25 1.72 -12.58
CA TYR A 142 5.35 1.09 -11.86
C TYR A 142 5.61 -0.34 -12.33
N ARG A 143 6.87 -0.79 -12.15
CA ARG A 143 7.33 -2.12 -12.54
C ARG A 143 7.59 -2.99 -11.31
N PHE A 144 6.52 -3.55 -10.76
CA PHE A 144 6.54 -4.56 -9.70
C PHE A 144 5.28 -5.41 -9.74
N GLN A 145 5.28 -6.53 -9.01
CA GLN A 145 4.05 -7.30 -8.78
C GLN A 145 3.24 -6.62 -7.68
N VAL A 146 1.93 -6.46 -7.88
CA VAL A 146 1.06 -5.79 -6.92
C VAL A 146 -0.30 -6.45 -6.81
N GLU A 147 -0.79 -6.52 -5.58
CA GLU A 147 -2.18 -6.80 -5.26
C GLU A 147 -2.77 -5.61 -4.51
N VAL A 148 -3.95 -5.16 -4.92
CA VAL A 148 -4.69 -4.10 -4.24
C VAL A 148 -5.91 -4.73 -3.58
N CYS A 149 -5.96 -4.67 -2.26
CA CYS A 149 -7.01 -5.25 -1.45
C CYS A 149 -7.89 -4.14 -0.87
N THR A 150 -9.15 -4.10 -1.25
CA THR A 150 -10.17 -3.22 -0.67
C THR A 150 -11.20 -4.04 0.11
N PRO A 151 -11.82 -3.49 1.17
CA PRO A 151 -12.86 -4.19 1.92
C PRO A 151 -14.00 -4.65 1.01
N GLN A 152 -14.25 -5.95 0.99
CA GLN A 152 -15.45 -6.53 0.36
C GLN A 152 -16.68 -6.46 1.29
N TYR A 153 -16.43 -6.31 2.60
CA TYR A 153 -17.45 -6.24 3.63
C TYR A 153 -16.98 -5.34 4.76
N THR A 154 -17.84 -4.42 5.19
CA THR A 154 -17.63 -3.61 6.39
C THR A 154 -18.85 -3.65 7.29
N ARG A 155 -18.59 -3.62 8.60
CA ARG A 155 -19.63 -3.55 9.64
C ARG A 155 -19.17 -2.54 10.69
N ARG A 156 -19.84 -1.39 10.75
CA ARG A 156 -19.49 -0.27 11.62
C ARG A 156 -20.60 0.01 12.62
N PRO A 157 -20.29 0.46 13.85
CA PRO A 157 -21.33 0.94 14.74
C PRO A 157 -22.08 2.10 14.09
N ALA A 158 -23.40 2.11 14.20
CA ALA A 158 -24.19 3.28 13.84
C ALA A 158 -23.82 4.46 14.77
N GLU A 159 -24.00 5.70 14.29
CA GLU A 159 -23.73 6.91 15.09
C GLU A 159 -24.52 6.93 16.41
N TYR A 160 -25.70 6.30 16.44
CA TYR A 160 -26.55 6.19 17.61
C TYR A 160 -27.13 4.77 17.74
N GLY A 161 -27.11 4.23 18.97
CA GLY A 161 -27.72 2.94 19.30
C GLY A 161 -26.74 1.76 19.32
N HIS A 162 -27.29 0.55 19.30
CA HIS A 162 -26.54 -0.72 19.34
C HIS A 162 -26.51 -1.45 17.99
N GLU A 163 -26.96 -0.78 16.92
CA GLU A 163 -27.03 -1.35 15.58
C GLU A 163 -25.73 -1.12 14.80
N PHE A 164 -25.49 -1.97 13.81
CA PHE A 164 -24.37 -1.82 12.88
C PHE A 164 -24.85 -1.41 11.50
N GLN A 165 -24.13 -0.47 10.89
CA GLN A 165 -24.21 -0.19 9.46
C GLN A 165 -23.33 -1.21 8.72
N ILE A 166 -23.93 -1.88 7.73
CA ILE A 166 -23.27 -2.93 6.95
C ILE A 166 -23.15 -2.47 5.49
N ALA A 167 -21.97 -2.64 4.90
CA ALA A 167 -21.76 -2.49 3.46
C ALA A 167 -21.05 -3.73 2.90
N GLY A 168 -21.39 -4.11 1.67
CA GLY A 168 -20.79 -5.26 0.98
C GLY A 168 -21.32 -6.64 1.45
N SER A 169 -20.57 -7.70 1.16
CA SER A 169 -20.99 -9.09 1.40
C SER A 169 -19.79 -10.00 1.68
N LEU A 170 -19.94 -10.94 2.62
CA LEU A 170 -18.98 -12.03 2.86
C LEU A 170 -19.19 -13.22 1.91
N VAL A 171 -20.34 -13.29 1.25
CA VAL A 171 -20.64 -14.32 0.25
C VAL A 171 -20.13 -13.83 -1.09
N GLN A 172 -19.21 -14.60 -1.69
CA GLN A 172 -18.80 -14.39 -3.08
C GLN A 172 -19.94 -14.86 -3.98
N THR A 173 -20.70 -13.93 -4.56
CA THR A 173 -21.56 -14.26 -5.70
C THR A 173 -20.64 -14.39 -6.91
N GLY A 174 -20.23 -15.61 -7.22
CA GLY A 174 -19.46 -15.87 -8.42
C GLY A 174 -20.30 -15.53 -9.66
N ASP A 175 -19.81 -14.61 -10.49
CA ASP A 175 -20.21 -14.49 -11.89
C ASP A 175 -19.62 -15.67 -12.68
N ASN A 176 -20.08 -16.88 -12.35
CA ASN A 176 -19.86 -18.09 -13.12
C ASN A 176 -21.20 -18.79 -13.35
N ALA A 177 -22.14 -18.04 -13.93
CA ALA A 177 -23.34 -18.57 -14.54
C ALA A 177 -23.21 -18.51 -16.07
N MET A 178 -22.22 -19.21 -16.62
CA MET A 178 -22.39 -19.78 -17.96
C MET A 178 -23.36 -20.96 -17.80
N MET A 179 -24.63 -20.67 -18.05
CA MET A 179 -25.67 -21.69 -18.27
C MET A 179 -25.20 -22.65 -19.37
N PRO A 180 -25.48 -23.96 -19.22
CA PRO A 180 -26.17 -24.62 -20.30
C PRO A 180 -27.58 -24.98 -19.82
N GLU A 181 -28.56 -24.55 -20.62
CA GLU A 181 -29.89 -25.12 -20.60
C GLU A 181 -29.78 -26.64 -20.73
N THR A 182 -30.30 -27.37 -19.74
CA THR A 182 -30.93 -28.66 -20.04
C THR A 182 -32.14 -28.83 -19.14
N SER A 183 -33.29 -28.54 -19.72
CA SER A 183 -34.60 -29.00 -19.33
C SER A 183 -34.58 -30.51 -19.10
N ILE A 184 -34.94 -30.97 -17.91
CA ILE A 184 -35.26 -32.38 -17.65
C ILE A 184 -36.79 -32.44 -17.52
N PRO A 185 -37.51 -33.20 -18.37
CA PRO A 185 -38.94 -33.39 -18.18
C PRO A 185 -39.17 -34.39 -17.04
N LEU A 186 -40.12 -34.05 -16.17
CA LEU A 186 -40.73 -34.99 -15.24
C LEU A 186 -41.44 -36.08 -16.04
N ILE A 187 -40.94 -37.32 -15.97
CA ILE A 187 -41.72 -38.51 -16.32
C ILE A 187 -42.35 -38.99 -15.02
N VAL A 188 -43.69 -38.90 -14.98
CA VAL A 188 -44.54 -39.60 -14.04
C VAL A 188 -44.86 -40.94 -14.68
N ASP A 189 -44.53 -42.02 -13.98
CA ASP A 189 -45.36 -43.22 -13.77
C ASP A 189 -44.72 -44.11 -12.69
#